data_AF-C1BXE7-F1
#
_entry.id   AF-C1BXE7-F1
#
_cell.length_a   1.000
_cell.length_b   1.000
_cell.length_c   1.000
_cell.angle_alpha   90.00
_cell.angle_beta   90.00
_cell.angle_gamma   90.00
#
_symmetry.space_group_name_H-M   'P 1'
#
loop_
_entity.id
_entity.type
_entity.pdbx_description
1 polymer ?
#
loop_
_entity_poly.entity_id
_entity_poly.type
_entity_poly.pdbx_seq_one_letter_code
_entity_poly.pdbx_strand_id
1 'polypeptide(L)'
;MNSGKEMETHRSNDNVTMKTSDVYKVDEHLPTRFNNPDCFRGYSTKKNHPFYQTSNQIYGNKRPTVHEMPTSFHGSYRRFSEHMLKSGMFRDNGFNTSIEKSKIAGHNTIPMFQDRINFHNAFVSGDCPKN
;
A
#
# COMPACT_ATOMS: atom_id res chain seq x y z
N MET A 1 1.53 -36.53 63.36
CA MET A 1 0.65 -36.91 62.23
C MET A 1 0.27 -35.63 61.50
N ASN A 2 0.93 -35.36 60.37
CA ASN A 2 0.67 -34.18 59.54
C ASN A 2 -0.56 -34.45 58.67
N SER A 3 -1.61 -33.64 58.81
CA SER A 3 -2.73 -33.59 57.86
C SER A 3 -2.64 -32.28 57.07
N GLY A 4 -1.71 -32.25 56.11
CA GLY A 4 -1.68 -31.22 55.09
C GLY A 4 -2.89 -31.39 54.17
N LYS A 5 -3.83 -30.45 54.21
CA LYS A 5 -4.90 -30.34 53.21
C LYS A 5 -4.29 -29.72 51.96
N GLU A 6 -4.15 -30.53 50.93
CA GLU A 6 -3.78 -30.08 49.59
C GLU A 6 -4.90 -29.19 49.05
N MET A 7 -4.61 -27.89 48.88
CA MET A 7 -5.45 -26.99 48.10
C MET A 7 -5.23 -27.33 46.63
N GLU A 8 -6.18 -28.07 46.05
CA GLU A 8 -6.26 -28.20 44.60
C GLU A 8 -6.53 -26.82 43.99
N THR A 9 -5.51 -26.24 43.39
CA THR A 9 -5.65 -25.09 42.52
C THR A 9 -6.23 -25.58 41.21
N HIS A 10 -7.52 -25.29 40.97
CA HIS A 10 -8.14 -25.44 39.66
C HIS A 10 -7.40 -24.55 38.65
N ARG A 11 -6.40 -25.12 37.98
CA ARG A 11 -5.72 -24.52 36.84
C ARG A 11 -6.71 -24.59 35.66
N SER A 12 -7.48 -23.53 35.47
CA SER A 12 -8.29 -23.32 34.27
C SER A 12 -7.38 -23.41 33.04
N ASN A 13 -7.43 -24.55 32.34
CA ASN A 13 -6.68 -24.81 31.11
C ASN A 13 -7.38 -24.17 29.91
N ASP A 14 -7.62 -22.88 29.98
CA ASP A 14 -7.94 -22.09 28.79
C ASP A 14 -6.73 -21.19 28.56
N ASN A 15 -5.77 -21.66 27.74
CA ASN A 15 -4.73 -20.80 27.16
C ASN A 15 -5.40 -19.81 26.18
N VAL A 16 -6.25 -18.92 26.70
CA VAL A 16 -6.79 -17.82 25.94
C VAL A 16 -5.65 -16.83 25.78
N THR A 17 -4.96 -16.94 24.64
CA THR A 17 -4.02 -15.93 24.17
C THR A 17 -4.76 -14.60 24.07
N MET A 18 -4.41 -13.65 24.96
CA MET A 18 -5.06 -12.34 25.04
C MET A 18 -4.87 -11.58 23.72
N LYS A 19 -5.97 -11.15 23.09
CA LYS A 19 -5.91 -10.38 21.86
C LYS A 19 -5.82 -8.89 22.18
N THR A 20 -5.29 -8.12 21.24
CA THR A 20 -5.26 -6.66 21.39
C THR A 20 -6.65 -6.05 21.44
N SER A 21 -7.59 -6.62 20.68
CA SER A 21 -9.00 -6.23 20.67
C SER A 21 -9.71 -6.43 22.00
N ASP A 22 -9.20 -7.34 22.85
CA ASP A 22 -9.79 -7.62 24.16
C ASP A 22 -9.44 -6.52 25.18
N VAL A 23 -8.34 -5.80 24.95
CA VAL A 23 -7.80 -4.77 25.86
C VAL A 23 -8.04 -3.36 25.33
N TYR A 24 -7.92 -3.19 24.01
CA TYR A 24 -7.95 -1.92 23.34
C TYR A 24 -8.98 -1.90 22.22
N LYS A 25 -9.51 -0.72 21.93
CA LYS A 25 -10.30 -0.50 20.73
C LYS A 25 -9.38 -0.51 19.52
N VAL A 26 -9.59 -1.47 18.63
CA VAL A 26 -8.80 -1.66 17.40
C VAL A 26 -9.63 -1.34 16.15
N ASP A 27 -8.95 -1.00 15.07
CA ASP A 27 -9.55 -0.85 13.75
C ASP A 27 -10.05 -2.20 13.21
N GLU A 28 -11.15 -2.20 12.46
CA GLU A 28 -11.75 -3.40 11.86
C GLU A 28 -10.81 -4.04 10.82
N HIS A 29 -10.03 -3.21 10.13
CA HIS A 29 -9.07 -3.64 9.11
C HIS A 29 -7.67 -3.93 9.66
N LEU A 30 -7.50 -4.07 10.99
CA LEU A 30 -6.22 -4.40 11.58
C LEU A 30 -5.78 -5.82 11.16
N PRO A 31 -4.57 -6.00 10.59
CA PRO A 31 -4.05 -7.32 10.28
C PRO A 31 -4.07 -8.27 11.49
N THR A 32 -4.51 -9.51 11.27
CA THR A 32 -4.64 -10.56 12.30
C THR A 32 -3.35 -10.75 13.11
N ARG A 33 -2.20 -10.52 12.49
CA ARG A 33 -0.88 -10.60 13.13
C ARG A 33 -0.74 -9.61 14.29
N PHE A 34 -1.22 -8.37 14.11
CA PHE A 34 -1.18 -7.37 15.17
C PHE A 34 -2.25 -7.62 16.23
N ASN A 35 -3.39 -8.22 15.86
CA ASN A 35 -4.40 -8.55 16.85
C ASN A 35 -3.99 -9.70 17.80
N ASN A 36 -3.12 -10.60 17.35
CA ASN A 36 -2.70 -11.78 18.09
C ASN A 36 -1.17 -11.75 18.33
N PRO A 37 -0.67 -11.14 19.42
CA PRO A 37 0.77 -10.96 19.62
C PRO A 37 1.56 -12.28 19.68
N ASP A 38 0.92 -13.39 20.06
CA ASP A 38 1.58 -14.71 20.13
C ASP A 38 2.00 -15.27 18.76
N CYS A 39 1.49 -14.71 17.64
CA CYS A 39 1.95 -15.10 16.31
C CYS A 39 3.40 -14.67 16.03
N PHE A 40 3.95 -13.73 16.81
CA PHE A 40 5.34 -13.29 16.71
C PHE A 40 6.28 -14.27 17.43
N ARG A 41 6.93 -15.12 16.64
CA ARG A 41 7.85 -16.17 17.11
C ARG A 41 9.31 -15.70 17.02
N GLY A 42 10.19 -16.34 17.77
CA GLY A 42 11.65 -16.14 17.69
C GLY A 42 12.27 -15.34 18.84
N TYR A 43 11.44 -14.68 19.65
CA TYR A 43 11.87 -13.95 20.84
C TYR A 43 12.25 -14.91 21.97
N SER A 44 13.26 -14.53 22.76
CA SER A 44 13.72 -15.28 23.96
C SER A 44 14.11 -16.74 23.69
N THR A 45 14.39 -17.11 22.43
CA THR A 45 14.62 -18.50 22.02
C THR A 45 15.94 -19.05 22.53
N LYS A 46 16.95 -18.19 22.72
CA LYS A 46 18.30 -18.59 23.14
C LYS A 46 18.43 -18.50 24.66
N LYS A 47 18.64 -19.65 25.30
CA LYS A 47 19.01 -19.71 26.71
C LYS A 47 20.50 -19.37 26.85
N ASN A 48 20.78 -18.12 27.22
CA ASN A 48 22.15 -17.66 27.47
C ASN A 48 22.59 -18.00 28.90
N HIS A 49 23.90 -18.20 29.09
CA HIS A 49 24.45 -18.44 30.42
C HIS A 49 24.37 -17.15 31.26
N PRO A 50 23.91 -17.19 32.52
CA PRO A 50 23.71 -16.00 33.33
C PRO A 50 24.94 -15.11 33.48
N PHE A 51 26.14 -15.71 33.54
CA PHE A 51 27.42 -14.99 33.67
C PHE A 51 28.05 -14.54 32.34
N TYR A 52 27.55 -15.01 31.20
CA TYR A 52 28.08 -14.66 29.87
C TYR A 52 27.00 -13.97 29.05
N GLN A 53 26.60 -12.77 29.52
CA GLN A 53 25.63 -11.94 28.84
C GLN A 53 26.32 -10.81 28.07
N THR A 54 25.82 -10.50 26.88
CA THR A 54 26.26 -9.35 26.10
C THR A 54 25.12 -8.36 25.92
N SER A 55 25.44 -7.08 25.73
CA SER A 55 24.44 -6.03 25.48
C SER A 55 23.57 -6.32 24.25
N ASN A 56 24.16 -6.93 23.21
CA ASN A 56 23.45 -7.32 22.00
C ASN A 56 22.36 -8.37 22.24
N GLN A 57 22.47 -9.19 23.29
CA GLN A 57 21.44 -10.17 23.66
C GLN A 57 20.18 -9.52 24.25
N ILE A 58 20.21 -8.24 24.61
CA ILE A 58 19.01 -7.52 25.09
C ILE A 58 18.02 -7.35 23.94
N TYR A 59 18.51 -7.11 22.73
CA TYR A 59 17.69 -6.99 21.53
C TYR A 59 17.05 -8.34 21.16
N GLY A 60 15.74 -8.34 20.89
CA GLY A 60 15.00 -9.56 20.52
C GLY A 60 14.79 -10.57 21.66
N ASN A 61 15.19 -10.24 22.90
CA ASN A 61 15.00 -11.13 24.04
C ASN A 61 13.63 -11.00 24.71
N LYS A 62 12.82 -9.98 24.37
CA LYS A 62 11.46 -9.82 24.91
C LYS A 62 10.44 -10.02 23.81
N ARG A 63 9.45 -10.89 24.06
CA ARG A 63 8.32 -11.09 23.16
C ARG A 63 7.39 -9.87 23.17
N PRO A 64 6.79 -9.52 22.02
CA PRO A 64 5.79 -8.46 21.97
C PRO A 64 4.52 -8.85 22.74
N THR A 65 3.90 -7.85 23.35
CA THR A 65 2.67 -7.96 24.15
C THR A 65 1.53 -7.14 23.55
N VAL A 66 0.31 -7.33 24.05
CA VAL A 66 -0.87 -6.57 23.60
C VAL A 66 -0.72 -5.05 23.74
N HIS A 67 0.13 -4.59 24.66
CA HIS A 67 0.39 -3.17 24.92
C HIS A 67 1.38 -2.54 23.94
N GLU A 68 2.13 -3.37 23.21
CA GLU A 68 3.11 -2.91 22.20
C GLU A 68 2.55 -3.02 20.77
N MET A 69 1.46 -3.77 20.58
CA MET A 69 0.82 -3.91 19.28
C MET A 69 0.08 -2.64 18.85
N PRO A 70 0.13 -2.29 17.56
CA PRO A 70 -0.60 -1.14 17.03
C PRO A 70 -2.11 -1.41 17.01
N THR A 71 -2.91 -0.37 17.26
CA THR A 71 -4.38 -0.42 17.18
C THR A 71 -4.92 -0.19 15.76
N SER A 72 -4.11 0.37 14.87
CA SER A 72 -4.42 0.63 13.46
C SER A 72 -3.17 0.45 12.59
N PHE A 73 -3.32 -0.06 11.37
CA PHE A 73 -2.21 -0.24 10.44
C PHE A 73 -2.58 0.21 9.03
N HIS A 74 -1.92 1.28 8.56
CA HIS A 74 -2.12 1.84 7.22
C HIS A 74 -0.96 1.47 6.31
N GLY A 75 -0.92 0.20 5.88
CA GLY A 75 0.05 -0.27 4.90
C GLY A 75 -0.23 0.30 3.50
N SER A 76 0.82 0.56 2.73
CA SER A 76 0.69 0.92 1.32
C SER A 76 0.58 -0.35 0.46
N TYR A 77 -0.51 -0.47 -0.30
CA TYR A 77 -0.70 -1.58 -1.25
C TYR A 77 -0.09 -1.20 -2.60
N ARG A 78 0.99 -1.90 -2.99
CA ARG A 78 1.71 -1.64 -4.25
C ARG A 78 1.33 -2.58 -5.40
N ARG A 79 0.28 -3.41 -5.24
CA ARG A 79 -0.08 -4.44 -6.23
C ARG A 79 -0.30 -3.89 -7.65
N PHE A 80 -0.93 -2.73 -7.77
CA PHE A 80 -1.14 -2.06 -9.06
C PHE A 80 0.18 -1.61 -9.69
N SER A 81 0.99 -0.87 -8.92
CA SER A 81 2.28 -0.35 -9.40
C SER A 81 3.31 -1.45 -9.63
N GLU A 82 3.29 -2.55 -8.88
CA GLU A 82 4.18 -3.70 -9.06
C GLU A 82 4.01 -4.34 -10.44
N HIS A 83 2.78 -4.41 -10.95
CA HIS A 83 2.53 -4.92 -12.29
C HIS A 83 3.22 -4.03 -13.35
N MET A 84 3.09 -2.71 -13.22
CA MET A 84 3.74 -1.75 -14.15
C MET A 84 5.26 -1.68 -13.97
N LEU A 85 5.76 -1.91 -12.75
CA LEU A 85 7.20 -1.89 -12.48
C LEU A 85 7.92 -3.03 -13.24
N LYS A 86 7.24 -4.16 -13.45
CA LYS A 86 7.77 -5.30 -14.22
C LYS A 86 7.91 -5.00 -15.72
N SER A 87 7.08 -4.11 -16.28
CA SER A 87 7.10 -3.80 -17.72
C SER A 87 8.20 -2.82 -18.15
N GLY A 88 8.95 -2.24 -17.20
CA GLY A 88 10.04 -1.32 -17.51
C GLY A 88 9.57 0.07 -17.97
N MET A 89 10.49 0.83 -18.58
CA MET A 89 10.22 2.20 -19.03
C MET A 89 9.28 2.22 -20.24
N PHE A 90 8.29 3.11 -20.21
CA PHE A 90 7.38 3.35 -21.33
C PHE A 90 8.14 3.71 -22.60
N ARG A 91 7.69 3.17 -23.73
CA ARG A 91 8.17 3.50 -25.08
C ARG A 91 6.97 3.74 -25.98
N ASP A 92 7.01 4.85 -26.72
CA ASP A 92 6.03 5.11 -27.76
C ASP A 92 6.48 4.43 -29.07
N ASN A 93 5.68 3.48 -29.54
CA ASN A 93 5.89 2.78 -30.81
C ASN A 93 4.71 3.03 -31.78
N GLY A 94 3.87 4.03 -31.52
CA GLY A 94 2.73 4.38 -32.38
C GLY A 94 3.14 5.18 -33.61
N PHE A 95 2.40 5.01 -34.71
CA PHE A 95 2.52 5.91 -35.88
C PHE A 95 1.64 7.13 -35.71
N ASN A 96 2.12 8.30 -36.15
CA ASN A 96 1.28 9.49 -36.24
C ASN A 96 0.29 9.34 -37.40
N THR A 97 -0.96 9.06 -37.06
CA THR A 97 -2.07 8.87 -38.01
C THR A 97 -3.11 9.99 -37.91
N SER A 98 -2.85 11.03 -37.12
CA SER A 98 -3.78 12.16 -37.03
C SER A 98 -3.82 12.89 -38.36
N ILE A 99 -4.99 12.96 -38.98
CA ILE A 99 -5.23 13.82 -40.14
C ILE A 99 -5.31 15.26 -39.61
N GLU A 100 -4.52 16.15 -40.20
CA GLU A 100 -4.57 17.58 -39.87
C GLU A 100 -5.97 18.12 -40.14
N LYS A 101 -6.61 18.65 -39.08
CA LYS A 101 -7.91 19.32 -39.19
C LYS A 101 -7.65 20.80 -39.41
N SER A 102 -7.85 21.25 -40.64
CA SER A 102 -7.86 22.68 -40.92
C SER A 102 -8.99 23.35 -40.15
N LYS A 103 -8.75 24.50 -39.50
CA LYS A 103 -9.83 25.34 -38.94
C LYS A 103 -10.67 25.99 -40.04
N ILE A 104 -10.11 26.07 -41.25
CA ILE A 104 -10.67 26.74 -42.42
C ILE A 104 -11.57 25.78 -43.20
N ALA A 105 -11.12 24.54 -43.36
CA ALA A 105 -11.88 23.51 -44.06
C ALA A 105 -12.66 22.71 -43.00
N GLY A 106 -13.99 22.70 -43.10
CA GLY A 106 -14.86 22.05 -42.11
C GLY A 106 -14.49 20.58 -41.86
N HIS A 107 -15.11 19.98 -40.83
CA HIS A 107 -14.82 18.65 -40.27
C HIS A 107 -14.62 17.51 -41.31
N ASN A 108 -15.15 17.66 -42.54
CA ASN A 108 -15.15 16.66 -43.59
C ASN A 108 -14.25 17.01 -44.80
N THR A 109 -13.32 17.95 -44.67
CA THR A 109 -12.46 18.37 -45.79
C THR A 109 -11.01 17.99 -45.51
N ILE A 110 -10.47 17.07 -46.30
CA ILE A 110 -9.03 16.77 -46.32
C ILE A 110 -8.34 18.02 -46.88
N PRO A 111 -7.35 18.63 -46.18
CA PRO A 111 -6.61 19.75 -46.73
C PRO A 111 -5.78 19.24 -47.93
N MET A 112 -6.35 19.35 -49.13
CA MET A 112 -5.60 19.19 -50.36
C MET A 112 -4.46 20.21 -50.33
N PHE A 113 -3.23 19.74 -50.49
CA PHE A 113 -1.99 20.52 -50.37
C PHE A 113 -1.96 21.77 -51.27
N GLN A 114 -2.88 21.93 -52.24
CA GLN A 114 -2.86 23.04 -53.20
C GLN A 114 -4.25 23.49 -53.70
N ASP A 115 -5.28 23.52 -52.85
CA ASP A 115 -6.60 23.98 -53.30
C ASP A 115 -6.75 25.52 -53.24
N ARG A 116 -6.08 26.22 -54.17
CA ARG A 116 -5.96 27.70 -54.23
C ARG A 116 -7.31 28.42 -54.07
N ILE A 117 -8.40 27.84 -54.58
CA ILE A 117 -9.73 28.47 -54.59
C ILE A 117 -10.34 28.51 -53.17
N ASN A 118 -10.14 27.46 -52.37
CA ASN A 118 -10.70 27.38 -51.02
C ASN A 118 -9.94 28.25 -50.00
N PHE A 119 -8.63 28.44 -50.20
CA PHE A 119 -7.84 29.32 -49.33
C PHE A 119 -8.21 30.79 -49.46
N HIS A 120 -8.59 31.27 -50.66
CA HIS A 120 -8.94 32.68 -50.85
C HIS A 120 -10.22 33.10 -50.13
N ASN A 121 -11.24 32.24 -50.08
CA ASN A 121 -12.50 32.56 -49.41
C ASN A 121 -12.36 32.66 -47.88
N ALA A 122 -11.38 31.97 -47.29
CA ALA A 122 -11.20 31.90 -45.84
C ALA A 122 -10.54 33.14 -45.22
N PHE A 123 -9.69 33.83 -45.98
CA PHE A 123 -9.02 35.06 -45.52
C PHE A 123 -9.88 36.33 -45.72
N VAL A 124 -10.91 36.26 -46.56
CA VAL A 124 -11.75 37.43 -46.90
C VAL A 124 -12.85 37.68 -45.85
N SER A 125 -13.21 36.68 -45.04
CA SER A 125 -14.21 36.83 -43.96
C SER A 125 -13.61 37.07 -42.57
N GLY A 126 -12.35 37.51 -42.48
CA GLY A 126 -11.75 37.99 -41.24
C GLY A 126 -12.09 39.46 -41.02
N ASP A 127 -13.10 39.74 -40.19
CA ASP A 127 -13.34 41.09 -39.66
C ASP A 127 -12.03 41.67 -39.09
N CYS A 128 -11.57 42.76 -39.70
CA CYS A 128 -10.50 43.58 -39.18
C CYS A 128 -10.96 44.21 -37.86
N PRO A 129 -10.24 44.05 -36.73
CA PRO A 129 -10.58 44.76 -35.51
C PRO A 129 -10.44 46.26 -35.77
N LYS A 130 -11.53 47.01 -35.58
CA LYS A 130 -11.49 48.47 -35.60
C LYS A 130 -10.72 48.96 -34.38
N ASN A 131 -9.69 49.76 -34.62
CA ASN A 131 -8.87 50.46 -33.63
C ASN A 131 -9.72 51.40 -32.77
#